data_AF-A0A5C8NVJ5-F1
#
_entry.id   AF-A0A5C8NVJ5-F1
#
_cell.length_a   1.000
_cell.length_b   1.000
_cell.length_c   1.000
_cell.angle_alpha   90.00
_cell.angle_beta   90.00
_cell.angle_gamma   90.00
#
_symmetry.space_group_name_H-M   'P 1'
#
loop_
_entity.id
_entity.type
_entity.pdbx_description
1 polymer ?
#
loop_
_entity_poly.entity_id
_entity_poly.type
_entity_poly.pdbx_seq_one_letter_code
_entity_poly.pdbx_strand_id
1 'polypeptide(L)'
;MTAQVLNEEGMIKENIGVVNKSGGGGAVGWAYVAGFEGNPHKLFVSSPPIVLIPLNGQSEYGHEDFTPLSNLIADYAAFAVREDAKWDNLNELFEDMKKDPESITVVGASAPGSMDHIQFVQIAKAAGVDIKKIKYVSDQEGGALTQLLNGSVDVYSTGVAETVEQVKAGKIKVLGVTSEERLEGEVLEDFPTAIEQGIDETFINWRGFFGPADMDPAAVDFYEKKFKELSDSDAFAEIRDQFGWDEMYLNNEEYKQFLNEQKKDIKSLLDELGISAN
;
A
#
# COMPACT_ATOMS: atom_id res chain seq x y z
N MET A 1 14.18 -4.97 7.61
CA MET A 1 13.58 -4.82 8.94
C MET A 1 13.13 -6.16 9.50
N THR A 2 12.06 -6.78 9.03
CA THR A 2 11.61 -8.12 9.51
C THR A 2 12.74 -9.16 9.59
N ALA A 3 13.45 -9.41 8.49
CA ALA A 3 14.56 -10.38 8.46
C ALA A 3 15.71 -10.01 9.43
N GLN A 4 15.94 -8.72 9.65
CA GLN A 4 16.97 -8.25 10.58
C GLN A 4 16.58 -8.61 12.01
N VAL A 5 15.39 -8.22 12.46
CA VAL A 5 14.90 -8.50 13.82
C VAL A 5 14.83 -10.01 14.07
N LEU A 6 14.27 -10.78 13.13
CA LEU A 6 14.20 -12.24 13.25
C LEU A 6 15.57 -12.91 13.44
N ASN A 7 16.62 -12.36 12.82
CA ASN A 7 17.99 -12.85 12.94
C ASN A 7 18.66 -12.35 14.24
N GLU A 8 18.55 -11.05 14.55
CA GLU A 8 19.23 -10.39 15.68
C GLU A 8 18.67 -10.84 17.04
N GLU A 9 17.35 -11.03 17.14
CA GLU A 9 16.68 -11.56 18.34
C GLU A 9 16.79 -13.10 18.43
N GLY A 10 17.41 -13.76 17.46
CA GLY A 10 17.57 -15.22 17.44
C GLY A 10 16.23 -15.98 17.34
N MET A 11 15.17 -15.32 16.89
CA MET A 11 13.84 -15.92 16.70
C MET A 11 13.91 -17.06 15.67
N ILE A 12 14.78 -16.94 14.66
CA ILE A 12 15.06 -18.00 13.69
C ILE A 12 16.55 -18.34 13.74
N LYS A 13 16.86 -19.65 13.74
CA LYS A 13 18.23 -20.15 13.87
C LYS A 13 19.09 -19.92 12.63
N GLU A 14 18.47 -20.00 11.45
CA GLU A 14 19.13 -19.83 10.17
C GLU A 14 18.91 -18.40 9.66
N ASN A 15 19.97 -17.76 9.16
CA ASN A 15 19.87 -16.39 8.68
C ASN A 15 18.93 -16.26 7.47
N ILE A 16 18.00 -15.31 7.55
CA ILE A 16 17.15 -14.94 6.41
C ILE A 16 17.91 -13.97 5.51
N GLY A 17 18.22 -14.42 4.28
CA GLY A 17 18.77 -13.58 3.22
C GLY A 17 17.69 -12.83 2.44
N VAL A 18 17.89 -11.54 2.18
CA VAL A 18 16.95 -10.71 1.41
C VAL A 18 17.49 -10.46 0.01
N VAL A 19 16.63 -10.65 -1.00
CA VAL A 19 16.96 -10.37 -2.41
C VAL A 19 15.83 -9.58 -3.03
N ASN A 20 16.14 -8.44 -3.64
CA ASN A 20 15.18 -7.65 -4.39
C ASN A 20 14.99 -8.21 -5.82
N LYS A 21 13.74 -8.44 -6.20
CA LYS A 21 13.32 -8.91 -7.53
C LYS A 21 12.32 -7.91 -8.12
N SER A 22 12.83 -6.78 -8.61
CA SER A 22 12.02 -5.66 -9.09
C SER A 22 11.43 -5.89 -10.48
N GLY A 23 10.25 -5.31 -10.74
CA GLY A 23 9.61 -5.28 -12.05
C GLY A 23 8.13 -5.66 -12.01
N GLY A 24 7.33 -5.05 -12.90
CA GLY A 24 5.89 -5.35 -13.05
C GLY A 24 5.08 -5.16 -11.77
N GLY A 25 5.45 -4.19 -10.93
CA GLY A 25 4.82 -3.94 -9.62
C GLY A 25 4.82 -5.13 -8.64
N GLY A 26 5.71 -6.10 -8.84
CA GLY A 26 5.81 -7.33 -8.04
C GLY A 26 5.73 -8.61 -8.87
N ALA A 27 5.15 -8.55 -10.08
CA ALA A 27 4.91 -9.71 -10.94
C ALA A 27 6.17 -10.55 -11.22
N VAL A 28 7.33 -9.91 -11.39
CA VAL A 28 8.61 -10.61 -11.60
C VAL A 28 9.02 -11.42 -10.38
N GLY A 29 8.80 -10.89 -9.18
CA GLY A 29 9.09 -11.58 -7.92
C GLY A 29 8.14 -12.75 -7.67
N TRP A 30 6.84 -12.56 -7.93
CA TRP A 30 5.84 -13.62 -7.79
C TRP A 30 6.10 -14.78 -8.75
N ALA A 31 6.35 -14.49 -10.04
CA ALA A 31 6.70 -15.53 -11.01
C ALA A 31 7.98 -16.29 -10.64
N TYR A 32 8.95 -15.62 -10.01
CA TYR A 32 10.14 -16.29 -9.49
C TYR A 32 9.80 -17.25 -8.34
N VAL A 33 8.99 -16.83 -7.36
CA VAL A 33 8.62 -17.67 -6.20
C VAL A 33 7.69 -18.81 -6.60
N ALA A 34 6.79 -18.61 -7.57
CA ALA A 34 5.89 -19.64 -8.08
C ALA A 34 6.63 -20.89 -8.58
N GLY A 35 7.85 -20.73 -9.11
CA GLY A 35 8.71 -21.84 -9.51
C GLY A 35 9.29 -22.70 -8.38
N PHE A 36 8.95 -22.42 -7.12
CA PHE A 36 9.44 -23.12 -5.92
C PHE A 36 8.32 -23.77 -5.10
N GLU A 37 7.27 -24.27 -5.76
CA GLU A 37 6.18 -25.03 -5.14
C GLU A 37 6.68 -26.01 -4.05
N GLY A 38 6.01 -25.99 -2.90
CA GLY A 38 6.31 -26.80 -1.73
C GLY A 38 7.61 -26.45 -0.98
N ASN A 39 8.40 -25.46 -1.42
CA ASN A 39 9.67 -25.12 -0.78
C ASN A 39 9.47 -24.20 0.44
N PRO A 40 9.69 -24.67 1.69
CA PRO A 40 9.46 -23.86 2.87
C PRO A 40 10.50 -22.76 3.08
N HIS A 41 11.61 -22.76 2.34
CA HIS A 41 12.70 -21.78 2.50
C HIS A 41 12.62 -20.61 1.51
N LYS A 42 11.52 -20.51 0.77
CA LYS A 42 11.24 -19.40 -0.14
C LYS A 42 10.05 -18.63 0.38
N LEU A 43 10.30 -17.38 0.76
CA LEU A 43 9.26 -16.46 1.20
C LEU A 43 9.37 -15.18 0.37
N PHE A 44 8.27 -14.45 0.33
CA PHE A 44 8.28 -13.07 -0.12
C PHE A 44 7.32 -12.24 0.74
N VAL A 45 7.58 -10.95 0.78
CA VAL A 45 6.67 -9.96 1.36
C VAL A 45 5.91 -9.28 0.22
N SER A 46 4.64 -8.99 0.44
CA SER A 46 3.81 -8.28 -0.52
C SER A 46 2.89 -7.27 0.16
N SER A 47 2.19 -6.51 -0.68
CA SER A 47 1.23 -5.47 -0.33
C SER A 47 0.04 -5.55 -1.31
N PRO A 48 -0.98 -4.67 -1.26
CA PRO A 48 -2.14 -4.72 -2.16
C PRO A 48 -1.88 -4.96 -3.66
N PRO A 49 -0.75 -4.57 -4.29
CA PRO A 49 -0.42 -4.92 -5.66
C PRO A 49 -0.61 -6.39 -6.05
N ILE A 50 -0.39 -7.36 -5.14
CA ILE A 50 -0.63 -8.79 -5.43
C ILE A 50 -2.09 -9.12 -5.72
N VAL A 51 -3.01 -8.25 -5.29
CA VAL A 51 -4.44 -8.32 -5.61
C VAL A 51 -4.74 -7.47 -6.85
N LEU A 52 -4.18 -6.25 -6.91
CA LEU A 52 -4.48 -5.26 -7.97
C LEU A 52 -3.97 -5.64 -9.36
N ILE A 53 -2.70 -6.04 -9.45
CA ILE A 53 -1.98 -6.27 -10.71
C ILE A 53 -2.54 -7.47 -11.49
N PRO A 54 -2.93 -8.59 -10.86
CA PRO A 54 -3.61 -9.66 -11.59
C PRO A 54 -5.00 -9.24 -12.07
N LEU A 55 -5.74 -8.49 -11.24
CA LEU A 55 -7.09 -8.03 -11.59
C LEU A 55 -7.12 -7.07 -12.78
N ASN A 56 -6.01 -6.42 -13.12
CA ASN A 56 -5.89 -5.58 -14.32
C ASN A 56 -5.08 -6.26 -15.46
N GLY A 57 -4.78 -7.56 -15.33
CA GLY A 57 -4.17 -8.38 -16.38
C GLY A 57 -2.66 -8.20 -16.56
N GLN A 58 -1.98 -7.51 -15.64
CA GLN A 58 -0.54 -7.28 -15.69
C GLN A 58 0.29 -8.42 -15.05
N SER A 59 -0.37 -9.37 -14.36
CA SER A 59 0.26 -10.56 -13.77
C SER A 59 -0.64 -11.77 -13.95
N GLU A 60 -0.03 -12.93 -14.23
CA GLU A 60 -0.71 -14.24 -14.21
C GLU A 60 -0.85 -14.80 -12.80
N TYR A 61 -0.04 -14.31 -11.85
CA TYR A 61 -0.03 -14.76 -10.45
C TYR A 61 -0.65 -13.72 -9.53
N GLY A 62 -1.63 -14.13 -8.74
CA GLY A 62 -2.20 -13.36 -7.63
C GLY A 62 -2.04 -14.07 -6.29
N HIS A 63 -2.68 -13.53 -5.26
CA HIS A 63 -2.50 -14.03 -3.88
C HIS A 63 -2.99 -15.47 -3.70
N GLU A 64 -3.88 -15.95 -4.56
CA GLU A 64 -4.43 -17.31 -4.56
C GLU A 64 -3.42 -18.37 -5.03
N ASP A 65 -2.35 -17.95 -5.72
CA ASP A 65 -1.30 -18.85 -6.22
C ASP A 65 -0.17 -19.08 -5.20
N PHE A 66 -0.33 -18.55 -3.99
CA PHE A 66 0.66 -18.59 -2.92
C PHE A 66 0.02 -19.01 -1.59
N THR A 67 0.87 -19.34 -0.62
CA THR A 67 0.43 -19.64 0.75
C THR A 67 0.56 -18.38 1.60
N PRO A 68 -0.53 -17.70 2.01
CA PRO A 68 -0.47 -16.58 2.95
C PRO A 68 0.02 -17.09 4.31
N LEU A 69 0.98 -16.39 4.93
CA LEU A 69 1.56 -16.77 6.21
C LEU A 69 1.11 -15.86 7.34
N SER A 70 1.21 -14.55 7.16
CA SER A 70 0.78 -13.56 8.13
C SER A 70 0.85 -12.15 7.55
N ASN A 71 -0.07 -11.28 7.94
CA ASN A 71 0.14 -9.84 7.82
C ASN A 71 0.83 -9.31 9.10
N LEU A 72 1.68 -8.29 8.99
CA LEU A 72 2.38 -7.72 10.15
C LEU A 72 2.04 -6.27 10.42
N ILE A 73 1.95 -5.46 9.37
CA ILE A 73 1.80 -4.01 9.50
C ILE A 73 0.75 -3.46 8.56
N ALA A 74 0.24 -2.31 8.94
CA ALA A 74 -0.50 -1.38 8.10
C ALA A 74 0.36 -0.13 7.90
N ASP A 75 0.44 0.35 6.66
CA ASP A 75 0.81 1.72 6.37
C ASP A 75 -0.30 2.38 5.52
N TYR A 76 -0.25 3.69 5.39
CA TYR A 76 -1.34 4.48 4.83
C TYR A 76 -0.88 5.35 3.68
N ALA A 77 -1.84 5.75 2.86
CA ALA A 77 -1.64 6.70 1.79
C ALA A 77 -1.77 8.14 2.28
N ALA A 78 -1.09 9.05 1.60
CA ALA A 78 -1.22 10.48 1.73
C ALA A 78 -1.50 11.10 0.36
N PHE A 79 -2.33 12.14 0.36
CA PHE A 79 -2.59 12.97 -0.82
C PHE A 79 -2.00 14.35 -0.59
N ALA A 80 -0.91 14.63 -1.28
CA ALA A 80 -0.17 15.86 -1.10
C ALA A 80 -0.30 16.77 -2.32
N VAL A 81 -0.22 18.07 -2.07
CA VAL A 81 -0.16 19.11 -3.10
C VAL A 81 0.99 20.05 -2.79
N ARG A 82 1.39 20.88 -3.74
CA ARG A 82 2.34 21.96 -3.45
C ARG A 82 1.84 22.85 -2.32
N GLU A 83 2.78 23.40 -1.55
CA GLU A 83 2.46 24.31 -0.44
C GLU A 83 1.57 25.49 -0.87
N ASP A 84 1.82 26.04 -2.07
CA ASP A 84 1.07 27.16 -2.64
C ASP A 84 -0.17 26.75 -3.47
N ALA A 85 -0.59 25.49 -3.41
CA ALA A 85 -1.83 25.05 -4.03
C ALA A 85 -3.05 25.66 -3.31
N LYS A 86 -4.13 25.87 -4.06
CA LYS A 86 -5.36 26.53 -3.59
C LYS A 86 -6.21 25.72 -2.61
N TRP A 87 -5.93 24.42 -2.45
CA TRP A 87 -6.69 23.52 -1.58
C TRP A 87 -5.97 23.35 -0.25
N ASP A 88 -6.69 23.42 0.85
CA ASP A 88 -6.15 23.20 2.21
C ASP A 88 -6.61 21.87 2.82
N ASN A 89 -7.54 21.17 2.18
CA ASN A 89 -8.09 19.89 2.63
C ASN A 89 -8.67 19.07 1.44
N LEU A 90 -9.04 17.81 1.68
CA LEU A 90 -9.62 16.92 0.66
C LEU A 90 -10.99 17.39 0.18
N ASN A 91 -11.80 18.01 1.04
CA ASN A 91 -13.13 18.48 0.64
C ASN A 91 -13.03 19.54 -0.47
N GLU A 92 -12.13 20.52 -0.33
CA GLU A 92 -11.91 21.55 -1.36
C GLU A 92 -11.37 20.95 -2.67
N LEU A 93 -10.45 20.00 -2.58
CA LEU A 93 -9.94 19.28 -3.75
C LEU A 93 -11.08 18.55 -4.47
N PHE A 94 -11.87 17.76 -3.74
CA PHE A 94 -12.93 16.95 -4.32
C PHE A 94 -14.15 17.78 -4.75
N GLU A 95 -14.41 18.95 -4.16
CA GLU A 95 -15.40 19.90 -4.66
C GLU A 95 -15.05 20.41 -6.05
N ASP A 96 -13.77 20.68 -6.32
CA ASP A 96 -13.33 21.06 -7.66
C ASP A 96 -13.29 19.87 -8.62
N MET A 97 -12.84 18.70 -8.16
CA MET A 97 -12.91 17.48 -8.99
C MET A 97 -14.35 17.11 -9.34
N LYS A 98 -15.35 17.32 -8.48
CA LYS A 98 -16.76 17.10 -8.84
C LYS A 98 -17.24 17.97 -10.00
N LYS A 99 -16.66 19.16 -10.17
CA LYS A 99 -17.01 20.08 -11.27
C LYS A 99 -16.34 19.65 -12.57
N ASP A 100 -15.05 19.31 -12.48
CA ASP A 100 -14.23 18.89 -13.64
C ASP A 100 -13.06 17.98 -13.21
N PRO A 101 -13.27 16.65 -13.12
CA PRO A 101 -12.23 15.73 -12.66
C PRO A 101 -11.01 15.69 -13.61
N GLU A 102 -11.20 15.98 -14.90
CA GLU A 102 -10.14 15.92 -15.92
C GLU A 102 -9.16 17.11 -15.81
N SER A 103 -9.60 18.20 -15.15
CA SER A 103 -8.80 19.40 -14.94
C SER A 103 -7.70 19.25 -13.89
N ILE A 104 -7.78 18.23 -13.05
CA ILE A 104 -6.84 17.99 -11.93
C ILE A 104 -6.08 16.70 -12.21
N THR A 105 -4.76 16.80 -12.31
CA THR A 105 -3.86 15.68 -12.59
C THR A 105 -3.33 15.08 -11.30
N VAL A 106 -3.55 13.78 -11.11
CA VAL A 106 -3.03 13.00 -10.00
C VAL A 106 -1.83 12.19 -10.47
N VAL A 107 -0.71 12.26 -9.76
CA VAL A 107 0.49 11.46 -10.06
C VAL A 107 0.74 10.44 -8.95
N GLY A 108 1.25 9.28 -9.33
CA GLY A 108 1.76 8.25 -8.42
C GLY A 108 2.87 7.42 -9.07
N ALA A 109 3.58 6.64 -8.27
CA ALA A 109 4.63 5.75 -8.77
C ALA A 109 4.07 4.44 -9.36
N SER A 110 2.84 4.10 -9.00
CA SER A 110 2.18 2.86 -9.41
C SER A 110 1.66 2.91 -10.85
N ALA A 111 1.61 1.75 -11.51
CA ALA A 111 0.92 1.62 -12.80
C ALA A 111 -0.58 1.97 -12.67
N PRO A 112 -1.25 2.40 -13.77
CA PRO A 112 -2.70 2.55 -13.76
C PRO A 112 -3.40 1.26 -13.28
N GLY A 113 -4.33 1.42 -12.35
CA GLY A 113 -5.05 0.30 -11.72
C GLY A 113 -4.28 -0.41 -10.60
N SER A 114 -3.16 0.15 -10.15
CA SER A 114 -2.41 -0.31 -8.98
C SER A 114 -2.46 0.74 -7.84
N MET A 115 -1.69 0.52 -6.78
CA MET A 115 -1.86 1.12 -5.45
C MET A 115 -2.10 2.63 -5.46
N ASP A 116 -1.15 3.44 -5.96
CA ASP A 116 -1.27 4.91 -5.90
C ASP A 116 -2.46 5.46 -6.69
N HIS A 117 -2.87 4.76 -7.75
CA HIS A 117 -4.09 5.11 -8.49
C HIS A 117 -5.33 4.76 -7.68
N ILE A 118 -5.40 3.52 -7.19
CA ILE A 118 -6.60 2.97 -6.57
C ILE A 118 -6.88 3.55 -5.19
N GLN A 119 -5.85 3.82 -4.39
CA GLN A 119 -6.03 4.47 -3.10
C GLN A 119 -6.66 5.87 -3.27
N PHE A 120 -6.22 6.66 -4.27
CA PHE A 120 -6.80 7.98 -4.53
C PHE A 120 -8.23 7.85 -5.05
N VAL A 121 -8.44 6.97 -6.02
CA VAL A 121 -9.76 6.73 -6.62
C VAL A 121 -10.78 6.28 -5.57
N GLN A 122 -10.40 5.40 -4.64
CA GLN A 122 -11.28 4.90 -3.59
C GLN A 122 -11.77 6.04 -2.69
N ILE A 123 -10.87 6.89 -2.20
CA ILE A 123 -11.26 8.06 -1.39
C ILE A 123 -12.06 9.08 -2.20
N ALA A 124 -11.66 9.36 -3.45
CA ALA A 124 -12.38 10.28 -4.33
C ALA A 124 -13.82 9.79 -4.65
N LYS A 125 -13.99 8.47 -4.82
CA LYS A 125 -15.30 7.83 -5.01
C LYS A 125 -16.19 8.03 -3.79
N ALA A 126 -15.67 7.77 -2.59
CA ALA A 126 -16.40 7.98 -1.34
C ALA A 126 -16.80 9.45 -1.16
N ALA A 127 -15.96 10.37 -1.62
CA ALA A 127 -16.29 11.79 -1.66
C ALA A 127 -17.32 12.15 -2.75
N GLY A 128 -17.65 11.26 -3.69
CA GLY A 128 -18.64 11.46 -4.76
C GLY A 128 -18.08 12.07 -6.05
N VAL A 129 -16.79 11.95 -6.32
CA VAL A 129 -16.15 12.34 -7.59
C VAL A 129 -16.49 11.32 -8.68
N ASP A 130 -16.66 11.79 -9.93
CA ASP A 130 -16.76 10.90 -11.10
C ASP A 130 -15.39 10.29 -11.42
N ILE A 131 -15.12 9.14 -10.82
CA ILE A 131 -13.79 8.50 -10.84
C ILE A 131 -13.30 8.07 -12.22
N LYS A 132 -14.22 7.86 -13.17
CA LYS A 132 -13.87 7.46 -14.55
C LYS A 132 -13.13 8.54 -15.33
N LYS A 133 -13.23 9.78 -14.86
CA LYS A 133 -12.63 10.97 -15.48
C LYS A 133 -11.38 11.46 -14.76
N ILE A 134 -10.98 10.82 -13.66
CA ILE A 134 -9.76 11.21 -12.94
C ILE A 134 -8.57 11.00 -13.86
N LYS A 135 -7.79 12.05 -14.08
CA LYS A 135 -6.57 12.02 -14.87
C LYS A 135 -5.39 11.55 -14.02
N TYR A 136 -5.10 10.26 -14.07
CA TYR A 136 -3.95 9.67 -13.38
C TYR A 136 -2.70 9.57 -14.29
N VAL A 137 -1.56 9.98 -13.76
CA VAL A 137 -0.23 9.88 -14.38
C VAL A 137 0.62 8.90 -13.57
N SER A 138 1.18 7.89 -14.24
CA SER A 138 2.10 6.94 -13.64
C SER A 138 3.54 7.37 -13.91
N ASP A 139 4.34 7.51 -12.86
CA ASP A 139 5.78 7.76 -12.93
C ASP A 139 6.55 6.70 -12.15
N GLN A 140 6.80 5.57 -12.81
CA GLN A 140 7.54 4.43 -12.27
C GLN A 140 9.07 4.65 -12.26
N GLU A 141 9.56 5.81 -12.74
CA GLU A 141 10.98 6.14 -12.80
C GLU A 141 11.43 7.00 -11.61
N GLY A 142 10.52 7.31 -10.68
CA GLY A 142 10.80 8.06 -9.45
C GLY A 142 10.73 9.58 -9.61
N GLY A 143 10.15 10.09 -10.69
CA GLY A 143 10.01 11.52 -10.95
C GLY A 143 8.73 12.17 -10.38
N ALA A 144 7.81 11.39 -9.78
CA ALA A 144 6.48 11.85 -9.38
C ALA A 144 6.50 13.12 -8.49
N LEU A 145 7.31 13.11 -7.44
CA LEU A 145 7.48 14.26 -6.55
C LEU A 145 8.06 15.47 -7.28
N THR A 146 9.02 15.26 -8.19
CA THR A 146 9.60 16.36 -8.98
C THR A 146 8.55 17.00 -9.89
N GLN A 147 7.67 16.19 -10.49
CA GLN A 147 6.55 16.69 -11.30
C GLN A 147 5.56 17.51 -10.47
N LEU A 148 5.29 17.09 -9.22
CA LEU A 148 4.47 17.90 -8.31
C LEU A 148 5.17 19.24 -8.03
N LEU A 149 6.43 19.21 -7.60
CA LEU A 149 7.17 20.40 -7.18
C LEU A 149 7.38 21.43 -8.30
N ASN A 150 7.48 20.98 -9.54
CA ASN A 150 7.61 21.88 -10.70
C ASN A 150 6.25 22.33 -11.29
N GLY A 151 5.13 21.81 -10.77
CA GLY A 151 3.78 22.15 -11.19
C GLY A 151 3.30 21.47 -12.47
N SER A 152 3.91 20.37 -12.91
CA SER A 152 3.43 19.59 -14.07
C SER A 152 2.17 18.77 -13.75
N VAL A 153 1.95 18.48 -12.47
CA VAL A 153 0.81 17.73 -11.93
C VAL A 153 0.32 18.41 -10.65
N ASP A 154 -0.92 18.15 -10.26
CA ASP A 154 -1.62 18.90 -9.22
C ASP A 154 -1.57 18.18 -7.86
N VAL A 155 -1.73 16.86 -7.87
CA VAL A 155 -1.83 16.03 -6.66
C VAL A 155 -0.82 14.88 -6.74
N TYR A 156 -0.11 14.63 -5.66
CA TYR A 156 0.73 13.46 -5.46
C TYR A 156 0.02 12.46 -4.55
N SER A 157 -0.32 11.30 -5.10
CA SER A 157 -0.83 10.14 -4.36
C SER A 157 0.32 9.20 -4.07
N THR A 158 0.60 8.96 -2.79
CA THR A 158 1.75 8.16 -2.34
C THR A 158 1.55 7.61 -0.94
N GLY A 159 2.53 6.90 -0.38
CA GLY A 159 2.56 6.52 1.03
C GLY A 159 2.95 7.69 1.93
N VAL A 160 2.43 7.74 3.16
CA VAL A 160 2.66 8.84 4.12
C VAL A 160 4.16 9.17 4.28
N ALA A 161 5.00 8.15 4.44
CA ALA A 161 6.44 8.30 4.66
C ALA A 161 7.16 9.11 3.57
N GLU A 162 6.68 9.07 2.32
CA GLU A 162 7.27 9.79 1.18
C GLU A 162 7.01 11.31 1.23
N THR A 163 6.09 11.75 2.09
CA THR A 163 5.68 13.17 2.19
C THR A 163 6.43 13.93 3.28
N VAL A 164 6.87 13.24 4.34
CA VAL A 164 7.32 13.84 5.61
C VAL A 164 8.43 14.88 5.42
N GLU A 165 9.50 14.53 4.72
CA GLU A 165 10.65 15.43 4.54
C GLU A 165 10.30 16.67 3.71
N GLN A 166 9.36 16.54 2.77
CA GLN A 166 8.94 17.66 1.93
C GLN A 166 7.97 18.60 2.64
N VAL A 167 7.14 18.08 3.54
CA VAL A 167 6.33 18.89 4.45
C VAL A 167 7.23 19.66 5.42
N LYS A 168 8.22 18.99 6.05
CA LYS A 168 9.22 19.63 6.90
C LYS A 168 9.98 20.75 6.17
N ALA A 169 10.24 20.57 4.88
CA ALA A 169 10.88 21.57 4.02
C ALA A 169 9.95 22.70 3.54
N GLY A 170 8.66 22.67 3.88
CA GLY A 170 7.65 23.65 3.45
C GLY A 170 7.44 23.67 1.93
N LYS A 171 7.58 22.50 1.28
CA LYS A 171 7.46 22.37 -0.18
C LYS A 171 6.09 21.85 -0.61
N ILE A 172 5.50 20.99 0.22
CA ILE A 172 4.20 20.38 0.00
C ILE A 172 3.40 20.43 1.30
N LYS A 173 2.09 20.30 1.17
CA LYS A 173 1.16 20.03 2.28
C LYS A 173 0.34 18.79 1.98
N VAL A 174 0.01 18.03 3.02
CA VAL A 174 -0.84 16.83 2.95
C VAL A 174 -2.29 17.26 3.19
N LEU A 175 -3.15 17.03 2.19
CA LEU A 175 -4.59 17.34 2.28
C LEU A 175 -5.35 16.29 3.08
N GLY A 176 -4.87 15.06 3.07
CA GLY A 176 -5.31 14.05 4.00
C GLY A 176 -4.61 12.70 3.84
N VAL A 177 -4.79 11.87 4.85
CA VAL A 177 -4.30 10.48 4.91
C VAL A 177 -5.46 9.49 4.98
N THR A 178 -5.16 8.22 4.64
CA THR A 178 -6.18 7.17 4.52
C THR A 178 -6.33 6.28 5.75
N SER A 179 -5.69 6.64 6.87
CA SER A 179 -5.87 6.01 8.18
C SER A 179 -7.20 6.39 8.81
N GLU A 180 -7.70 5.56 9.72
CA GLU A 180 -8.91 5.85 10.50
C GLU A 180 -8.69 7.05 11.44
N GLU A 181 -7.56 7.03 12.14
CA GLU A 181 -7.13 8.06 13.08
C GLU A 181 -5.83 8.73 12.60
N ARG A 182 -5.51 9.90 13.16
CA ARG A 182 -4.25 10.57 12.85
C ARG A 182 -3.08 9.72 13.31
N LEU A 183 -2.02 9.70 12.51
CA LEU A 183 -0.82 8.93 12.80
C LEU A 183 0.02 9.66 13.85
N GLU A 184 0.65 8.89 14.74
CA GLU A 184 1.59 9.42 15.73
C GLU A 184 2.95 9.73 15.09
N GLY A 185 3.65 10.73 15.63
CA GLY A 185 5.02 11.07 15.21
C GLY A 185 5.17 12.47 14.62
N GLU A 186 6.43 12.87 14.43
CA GLU A 186 6.77 14.25 14.07
C GLU A 186 6.16 14.66 12.72
N VAL A 187 5.30 15.68 12.73
CA VAL A 187 4.49 16.22 11.60
C VAL A 187 3.30 15.33 11.21
N LEU A 188 3.30 14.05 11.54
CA LEU A 188 2.22 13.11 11.18
C LEU A 188 0.90 13.45 11.88
N GLU A 189 0.99 13.92 13.14
CA GLU A 189 -0.16 14.36 13.93
C GLU A 189 -0.90 15.56 13.31
N ASP A 190 -0.25 16.31 12.41
CA ASP A 190 -0.87 17.44 11.72
C ASP A 190 -1.69 17.00 10.51
N PHE A 191 -1.48 15.77 10.00
CA PHE A 191 -2.15 15.29 8.80
C PHE A 191 -3.61 14.91 9.09
N PRO A 192 -4.59 15.60 8.49
CA PRO A 192 -5.99 15.23 8.70
C PRO A 192 -6.31 13.90 8.04
N THR A 193 -7.18 13.10 8.63
CA THR A 193 -7.65 11.88 7.96
C THR A 193 -8.78 12.20 6.97
N ALA A 194 -9.07 11.28 6.04
CA ALA A 194 -10.29 11.37 5.23
C ALA A 194 -11.56 11.30 6.09
N ILE A 195 -11.55 10.48 7.15
CA ILE A 195 -12.65 10.30 8.10
C ILE A 195 -12.97 11.59 8.86
N GLU A 196 -11.95 12.29 9.37
CA GLU A 196 -12.11 13.60 10.05
C GLU A 196 -12.76 14.65 9.15
N GLN A 197 -12.59 14.51 7.84
CA GLN A 197 -13.14 15.41 6.82
C GLN A 197 -14.54 14.99 6.34
N GLY A 198 -15.11 13.92 6.90
CA GLY A 198 -16.45 13.42 6.56
C GLY A 198 -16.50 12.50 5.35
N ILE A 199 -15.35 11.98 4.89
CA ILE A 199 -15.25 10.99 3.82
C ILE A 199 -15.10 9.62 4.49
N ASP A 200 -16.20 8.86 4.58
CA ASP A 200 -16.29 7.56 5.27
C ASP A 200 -15.64 6.43 4.46
N GLU A 201 -14.32 6.51 4.29
CA GLU A 201 -13.53 5.52 3.54
C GLU A 201 -12.06 5.56 3.98
N THR A 202 -11.42 4.40 3.98
CA THR A 202 -10.00 4.24 4.32
C THR A 202 -9.28 3.44 3.24
N PHE A 203 -7.95 3.46 3.29
CA PHE A 203 -7.14 2.58 2.46
C PHE A 203 -5.92 2.15 3.26
N ILE A 204 -5.76 0.84 3.40
CA ILE A 204 -4.66 0.24 4.12
C ILE A 204 -3.72 -0.41 3.12
N ASN A 205 -2.49 0.07 3.11
CA ASN A 205 -1.40 -0.56 2.39
C ASN A 205 -0.66 -1.48 3.36
N TRP A 206 -1.23 -2.67 3.52
CA TRP A 206 -0.73 -3.71 4.42
C TRP A 206 0.60 -4.30 3.92
N ARG A 207 1.38 -4.93 4.81
CA ARG A 207 2.54 -5.78 4.44
C ARG A 207 2.44 -7.14 5.09
N GLY A 208 2.31 -8.15 4.25
CA GLY A 208 2.22 -9.54 4.67
C GLY A 208 3.15 -10.46 3.90
N PHE A 209 3.41 -11.60 4.53
CA PHE A 209 4.33 -12.61 4.06
C PHE A 209 3.58 -13.78 3.45
N PHE A 210 4.17 -14.30 2.39
CA PHE A 210 3.71 -15.44 1.64
C PHE A 210 4.88 -16.39 1.43
N GLY A 211 4.56 -17.67 1.25
CA GLY A 211 5.46 -18.61 0.60
C GLY A 211 4.84 -19.21 -0.66
N PRO A 212 5.54 -20.12 -1.35
CA PRO A 212 5.04 -20.76 -2.56
C PRO A 212 3.75 -21.54 -2.30
N ALA A 213 3.05 -21.94 -3.37
CA ALA A 213 1.97 -22.90 -3.28
C ALA A 213 2.42 -24.21 -2.61
N ASP A 214 1.47 -24.91 -2.00
CA ASP A 214 1.64 -26.24 -1.41
C ASP A 214 2.76 -26.36 -0.34
N MET A 215 3.00 -25.28 0.42
CA MET A 215 3.88 -25.34 1.58
C MET A 215 3.42 -26.40 2.59
N ASP A 216 4.38 -27.11 3.18
CA ASP A 216 4.12 -28.05 4.27
C ASP A 216 3.41 -27.34 5.44
N PRO A 217 2.29 -27.89 5.97
CA PRO A 217 1.54 -27.26 7.06
C PRO A 217 2.37 -26.97 8.31
N ALA A 218 3.37 -27.82 8.64
CA ALA A 218 4.24 -27.55 9.78
C ALA A 218 5.19 -26.38 9.54
N ALA A 219 5.55 -26.11 8.27
CA ALA A 219 6.30 -24.90 7.91
C ALA A 219 5.41 -23.65 8.01
N VAL A 220 4.14 -23.73 7.58
CA VAL A 220 3.17 -22.64 7.73
C VAL A 220 3.01 -22.29 9.22
N ASP A 221 2.71 -23.28 10.06
CA ASP A 221 2.61 -23.12 11.52
C ASP A 221 3.88 -22.54 12.15
N PHE A 222 5.05 -22.94 11.65
CA PHE A 222 6.32 -22.42 12.14
C PHE A 222 6.45 -20.93 11.84
N TYR A 223 6.21 -20.52 10.58
CA TYR A 223 6.34 -19.12 10.18
C TYR A 223 5.29 -18.23 10.84
N GLU A 224 4.05 -18.66 10.95
CA GLU A 224 3.01 -17.92 11.66
C GLU A 224 3.44 -17.59 13.10
N LYS A 225 3.95 -18.60 13.84
CA LYS A 225 4.43 -18.40 15.22
C LYS A 225 5.59 -17.40 15.28
N LYS A 226 6.51 -17.44 14.31
CA LYS A 226 7.64 -16.50 14.25
C LYS A 226 7.21 -15.10 13.86
N PHE A 227 6.22 -14.96 12.99
CA PHE A 227 5.63 -13.67 12.68
C PHE A 227 4.83 -13.09 13.87
N LYS A 228 4.17 -13.93 14.67
CA LYS A 228 3.54 -13.48 15.92
C LYS A 228 4.57 -13.00 16.93
N GLU A 229 5.60 -13.80 17.18
CA GLU A 229 6.70 -13.46 18.08
C GLU A 229 7.39 -12.15 17.65
N LEU A 230 7.58 -11.96 16.35
CA LEU A 230 8.09 -10.72 15.80
C LEU A 230 7.13 -9.53 16.03
N SER A 231 5.83 -9.69 15.72
CA SER A 231 4.84 -8.62 15.91
C SER A 231 4.76 -8.14 17.35
N ASP A 232 4.91 -9.07 18.30
CA ASP A 232 4.85 -8.81 19.75
C ASP A 232 6.16 -8.26 20.33
N SER A 233 7.22 -8.15 19.53
CA SER A 233 8.53 -7.74 20.02
C SER A 233 8.67 -6.23 20.11
N ASP A 234 9.28 -5.75 21.20
CA ASP A 234 9.61 -4.33 21.39
C ASP A 234 10.48 -3.80 20.24
N ALA A 235 11.43 -4.59 19.76
CA ALA A 235 12.30 -4.22 18.64
C ALA A 235 11.52 -3.96 17.34
N PHE A 236 10.45 -4.71 17.06
CA PHE A 236 9.62 -4.46 15.90
C PHE A 236 8.60 -3.34 16.14
N ALA A 237 8.12 -3.18 17.39
CA ALA A 237 7.31 -2.04 17.78
C ALA A 237 8.06 -0.71 17.59
N GLU A 238 9.32 -0.60 18.02
CA GLU A 238 10.16 0.58 17.80
C GLU A 238 10.35 0.90 16.30
N ILE A 239 10.49 -0.13 15.47
CA ILE A 239 10.54 0.04 14.01
C ILE A 239 9.20 0.58 13.49
N ARG A 240 8.07 0.03 13.95
CA ARG A 240 6.75 0.51 13.53
C ARG A 240 6.57 1.99 13.87
N ASP A 241 6.91 2.40 15.08
CA ASP A 241 6.85 3.80 15.53
C ASP A 241 7.74 4.71 14.69
N GLN A 242 8.97 4.27 14.37
CA GLN A 242 9.91 5.08 13.58
C GLN A 242 9.40 5.36 12.15
N PHE A 243 8.64 4.42 11.57
CA PHE A 243 8.16 4.52 10.20
C PHE A 243 6.67 4.95 10.10
N GLY A 244 6.01 5.19 11.24
CA GLY A 244 4.58 5.52 11.28
C GLY A 244 3.71 4.39 10.76
N TRP A 245 4.07 3.15 11.12
CA TRP A 245 3.32 1.94 10.77
C TRP A 245 2.50 1.47 11.95
N ASP A 246 1.28 1.03 11.67
CA ASP A 246 0.43 0.43 12.69
C ASP A 246 0.63 -1.08 12.76
N GLU A 247 0.43 -1.63 13.96
CA GLU A 247 0.34 -3.07 14.13
C GLU A 247 -0.91 -3.60 13.42
N MET A 248 -0.70 -4.54 12.50
CA MET A 248 -1.79 -5.25 11.83
C MET A 248 -1.44 -6.72 11.70
N TYR A 249 -1.22 -7.39 12.85
CA TYR A 249 -1.02 -8.82 12.84
C TYR A 249 -2.29 -9.55 12.42
N LEU A 250 -2.20 -10.37 11.38
CA LEU A 250 -3.21 -11.37 11.02
C LEU A 250 -2.52 -12.73 10.94
N ASN A 251 -3.12 -13.76 11.54
CA ASN A 251 -2.65 -15.14 11.35
C ASN A 251 -2.94 -15.64 9.92
N ASN A 252 -2.51 -16.85 9.57
CA ASN A 252 -2.60 -17.34 8.20
C ASN A 252 -4.05 -17.36 7.66
N GLU A 253 -5.01 -17.80 8.48
CA GLU A 253 -6.42 -17.93 8.11
C GLU A 253 -7.10 -16.56 8.01
N GLU A 254 -6.90 -15.69 9.00
CA GLU A 254 -7.40 -14.32 9.00
C GLU A 254 -6.87 -13.54 7.80
N TYR A 255 -5.58 -13.71 7.50
CA TYR A 255 -4.94 -13.02 6.39
C TYR A 255 -5.49 -13.52 5.04
N LYS A 256 -5.68 -14.83 4.88
CA LYS A 256 -6.32 -15.40 3.70
C LYS A 256 -7.73 -14.88 3.49
N GLN A 257 -8.53 -14.80 4.56
CA GLN A 257 -9.88 -14.23 4.49
C GLN A 257 -9.84 -12.76 4.06
N PHE A 258 -8.99 -11.97 4.72
CA PHE A 258 -8.80 -10.56 4.42
C PHE A 258 -8.41 -10.32 2.95
N LEU A 259 -7.49 -11.11 2.39
CA LEU A 259 -7.09 -11.00 0.99
C LEU A 259 -8.25 -11.31 0.02
N ASN A 260 -9.09 -12.28 0.35
CA ASN A 260 -10.25 -12.63 -0.48
C ASN A 260 -11.32 -11.55 -0.47
N GLU A 261 -11.58 -10.95 0.70
CA GLU A 261 -12.47 -9.80 0.84
C GLU A 261 -11.93 -8.60 0.08
N GLN A 262 -10.64 -8.28 0.26
CA GLN A 262 -9.99 -7.19 -0.46
C GLN A 262 -10.04 -7.38 -1.98
N LYS A 263 -9.82 -8.60 -2.50
CA LYS A 263 -9.95 -8.90 -3.93
C LYS A 263 -11.34 -8.59 -4.47
N LYS A 264 -12.39 -8.90 -3.70
CA LYS A 264 -13.78 -8.60 -4.10
C LYS A 264 -13.99 -7.09 -4.23
N ASP A 265 -13.56 -6.33 -3.24
CA ASP A 265 -13.79 -4.88 -3.18
C ASP A 265 -12.98 -4.15 -4.27
N ILE A 266 -11.70 -4.51 -4.40
CA ILE A 266 -10.82 -3.99 -5.45
C ILE A 266 -11.36 -4.35 -6.83
N LYS A 267 -11.79 -5.60 -7.06
CA LYS A 267 -12.37 -6.00 -8.34
C LYS A 267 -13.59 -5.14 -8.68
N SER A 268 -14.49 -4.94 -7.72
CA SER A 268 -15.67 -4.09 -7.94
C SER A 268 -15.29 -2.67 -8.35
N LEU A 269 -14.24 -2.10 -7.75
CA LEU A 269 -13.74 -0.77 -8.07
C LEU A 269 -13.09 -0.72 -9.46
N LEU A 270 -12.28 -1.73 -9.82
CA LEU A 270 -11.64 -1.83 -11.13
C LEU A 270 -12.66 -2.06 -12.26
N ASP A 271 -13.69 -2.86 -12.02
CA ASP A 271 -14.82 -3.07 -12.94
C ASP A 271 -15.55 -1.74 -13.18
N GLU A 272 -15.79 -0.96 -12.11
CA GLU A 272 -16.41 0.36 -12.21
C GLU A 272 -15.55 1.35 -12.99
N LEU A 273 -14.23 1.35 -12.78
CA LEU A 273 -13.28 2.13 -13.57
C LEU A 273 -13.15 1.66 -15.04
N GLY A 274 -13.62 0.45 -15.36
CA GLY A 274 -13.48 -0.15 -16.69
C GLY A 274 -12.05 -0.58 -17.03
N ILE A 275 -11.24 -0.90 -16.01
CA ILE A 275 -9.82 -1.28 -16.17
C ILE A 275 -9.51 -2.70 -15.65
N SER A 276 -10.52 -3.42 -15.15
CA SER A 276 -10.41 -4.84 -14.82
C SER A 276 -10.09 -5.66 -16.08
N ALA A 277 -9.23 -6.66 -15.96
CA ALA A 277 -9.13 -7.72 -16.95
C ALA A 277 -10.44 -8.52 -17.01
N ASN A 278 -10.82 -8.96 -18.22
CA ASN A 278 -11.98 -9.81 -18.45
C ASN A 278 -11.76 -11.24 -17.96
#